data_AF-A0A8T0T6L4-F1
#
_entry.id   AF-A0A8T0T6L4-F1
#
_cell.length_a   1.000
_cell.length_b   1.000
_cell.length_c   1.000
_cell.angle_alpha   90.00
_cell.angle_beta   90.00
_cell.angle_gamma   90.00
#
_symmetry.space_group_name_H-M   'P 1'
#
loop_
_entity.id
_entity.type
_entity.pdbx_description
1 polymer ?
#
loop_
_entity_poly.entity_id
_entity_poly.type
_entity_poly.pdbx_seq_one_letter_code
_entity_poly.pdbx_strand_id
1 'polypeptide(L)'
;MGIEALKYISYPAQVLAKSSKMIPVMLMGTLLYGVKYTFPEYLCTFLVAGGVSSFALLKTSSKTIKKLANPNAPLGYALCFLNLAFDGYTNSTQDLIKSRYPKTNPWDIMLGMNLWGTIYNAVIMFVAPLLFSNWPYANGFEAVRFCQENPEVAWDIFLFCLCGAVGQNFIFLTISRFGSLTNTTITTTRKFMSIVVSSVISGNPLSPKQWGSVVMVFSGLSIQIYLKWKKKKGREHKE
;
A
#
# COMPACT_ATOMS: atom_id res chain seq x y z
N MET A 1 2.02 13.32 0.04
CA MET A 1 1.09 12.98 -1.07
C MET A 1 -0.11 12.16 -0.60
N GLY A 2 0.07 10.97 0.01
CA GLY A 2 -1.06 10.18 0.50
C GLY A 2 -1.91 10.82 1.60
N ILE A 3 -1.31 11.64 2.47
CA ILE A 3 -2.01 12.43 3.51
C ILE A 3 -2.78 13.60 2.88
N GLU A 4 -2.24 14.23 1.83
CA GLU A 4 -2.94 15.29 1.11
C GLU A 4 -4.16 14.80 0.36
N ALA A 5 -4.14 13.56 -0.15
CA ALA A 5 -5.33 12.95 -0.70
C ALA A 5 -6.48 12.90 0.34
N LEU A 6 -6.20 12.79 1.65
CA LEU A 6 -7.23 12.76 2.72
C LEU A 6 -8.09 14.02 2.76
N LYS A 7 -7.56 15.16 2.30
CA LYS A 7 -8.33 16.42 2.23
C LYS A 7 -9.37 16.41 1.12
N TYR A 8 -9.19 15.55 0.11
CA TYR A 8 -9.99 15.55 -1.12
C TYR A 8 -10.85 14.28 -1.30
N ILE A 9 -10.53 13.17 -0.60
CA ILE A 9 -11.28 11.92 -0.68
C ILE A 9 -11.65 11.37 0.71
N SER A 10 -12.82 10.74 0.80
CA SER A 10 -13.26 10.09 2.04
C SER A 10 -12.37 8.89 2.41
N TYR A 11 -12.27 8.58 3.71
CA TYR A 11 -11.49 7.43 4.17
C TYR A 11 -11.82 6.10 3.46
N PRO A 12 -13.10 5.74 3.22
CA PRO A 12 -13.46 4.58 2.40
C PRO A 12 -12.91 4.65 0.96
N ALA A 13 -12.95 5.83 0.33
CA ALA A 13 -12.41 6.05 -1.01
C ALA A 13 -10.88 5.90 -1.05
N GLN A 14 -10.18 6.28 0.01
CA GLN A 14 -8.74 6.09 0.12
C GLN A 14 -8.39 4.61 0.30
N VAL A 15 -9.17 3.87 1.09
CA VAL A 15 -9.02 2.42 1.22
C VAL A 15 -9.22 1.76 -0.14
N LEU A 16 -10.23 2.17 -0.92
CA LEU A 16 -10.42 1.72 -2.31
C LEU A 16 -9.22 2.03 -3.19
N ALA A 17 -8.77 3.28 -3.22
CA ALA A 17 -7.64 3.69 -4.03
C ALA A 17 -6.37 2.90 -3.68
N LYS A 18 -6.07 2.73 -2.38
CA LYS A 18 -4.94 1.90 -1.90
C LYS A 18 -5.09 0.42 -2.25
N SER A 19 -6.31 -0.08 -2.41
CA SER A 19 -6.56 -1.47 -2.81
C SER A 19 -6.22 -1.72 -4.28
N SER A 20 -6.25 -0.67 -5.10
CA SER A 20 -5.80 -0.70 -6.49
C SER A 20 -4.28 -0.65 -6.65
N LYS A 21 -3.49 -0.70 -5.56
CA LYS A 21 -2.00 -0.67 -5.59
C LYS A 21 -1.38 -1.69 -6.55
N MET A 22 -2.05 -2.83 -6.76
CA MET A 22 -1.58 -3.86 -7.69
C MET A 22 -1.47 -3.35 -9.13
N ILE A 23 -2.34 -2.42 -9.57
CA ILE A 23 -2.34 -1.89 -10.94
C ILE A 23 -1.11 -0.99 -11.19
N PRO A 24 -0.83 0.06 -10.38
CA PRO A 24 0.37 0.87 -10.54
C PRO A 24 1.67 0.08 -10.37
N VAL A 25 1.71 -0.91 -9.46
CA VAL A 25 2.88 -1.79 -9.28
C VAL A 25 3.17 -2.58 -10.56
N MET A 26 2.14 -3.17 -11.19
CA MET A 26 2.33 -3.89 -12.45
C MET A 26 2.74 -2.95 -13.59
N LEU A 27 2.11 -1.78 -13.70
CA LEU A 27 2.42 -0.80 -14.75
C LEU A 27 3.87 -0.30 -14.64
N MET A 28 4.33 0.02 -13.42
CA MET A 28 5.71 0.42 -13.17
C MET A 28 6.71 -0.71 -13.42
N GLY A 29 6.37 -1.95 -13.04
CA GLY A 29 7.19 -3.11 -13.35
C GLY A 29 7.37 -3.34 -14.86
N THR A 30 6.32 -3.13 -15.66
CA THR A 30 6.39 -3.24 -17.13
C THR A 30 7.18 -2.09 -17.74
N LEU A 31 6.88 -0.84 -17.36
CA LEU A 31 7.41 0.37 -17.99
C LEU A 31 8.91 0.57 -17.71
N LEU A 32 9.35 0.31 -16.48
CA LEU A 32 10.71 0.63 -16.05
C LEU A 32 11.68 -0.55 -16.13
N TYR A 33 11.16 -1.78 -16.00
CA TYR A 33 12.00 -2.98 -15.87
C TYR A 33 11.73 -4.02 -16.95
N GLY A 34 10.83 -3.73 -17.91
CA GLY A 34 10.50 -4.64 -19.01
C GLY A 34 9.89 -5.96 -18.55
N VAL A 35 9.34 -6.03 -17.32
CA VAL A 35 8.71 -7.25 -16.82
C VAL A 35 7.47 -7.54 -17.64
N LYS A 36 7.51 -8.63 -18.41
CA LYS A 36 6.36 -9.07 -19.20
C LYS A 36 5.39 -9.84 -18.32
N TYR A 37 4.31 -9.18 -17.92
CA TYR A 37 3.16 -9.84 -17.32
C TYR A 37 2.29 -10.48 -18.39
N THR A 38 1.79 -11.67 -18.08
CA THR A 38 0.88 -12.43 -18.94
C THR A 38 -0.53 -11.89 -18.81
N PHE A 39 -1.36 -12.05 -19.86
CA PHE A 39 -2.75 -11.60 -19.86
C PHE A 39 -3.55 -12.07 -18.62
N PRO A 40 -3.42 -13.33 -18.14
CA PRO A 40 -4.08 -13.77 -16.92
C PRO A 40 -3.67 -13.00 -15.66
N GLU A 41 -2.43 -12.53 -15.55
CA GLU A 41 -1.98 -11.72 -14.40
C GLU A 41 -2.64 -10.34 -14.38
N TYR A 42 -2.85 -9.73 -15.55
CA TYR A 42 -3.60 -8.48 -15.67
C TYR A 42 -5.07 -8.66 -15.31
N LEU A 43 -5.70 -9.73 -15.80
CA LEU A 43 -7.08 -10.05 -15.49
C LEU A 43 -7.28 -10.27 -13.97
N CYS A 44 -6.37 -11.01 -13.33
CA CYS A 44 -6.42 -11.22 -11.87
C CYS A 44 -6.33 -9.90 -11.11
N THR A 45 -5.40 -9.03 -11.49
CA THR A 45 -5.24 -7.73 -10.84
C THR A 45 -6.45 -6.84 -11.04
N PHE A 46 -7.08 -6.88 -12.22
CA PHE A 46 -8.33 -6.16 -12.47
C PHE A 46 -9.50 -6.74 -11.66
N LEU A 47 -9.60 -8.06 -11.54
CA LEU A 47 -10.61 -8.73 -10.69
C LEU A 47 -10.46 -8.33 -9.21
N VAL A 48 -9.23 -8.29 -8.69
CA VAL A 48 -8.97 -7.86 -7.32
C VAL A 48 -9.30 -6.38 -7.13
N ALA A 49 -8.80 -5.50 -8.00
CA ALA A 49 -9.06 -4.07 -7.90
C ALA A 49 -10.56 -3.74 -8.04
N GLY A 50 -11.23 -4.36 -9.00
CA GLY A 50 -12.67 -4.25 -9.24
C GLY A 50 -13.48 -4.77 -8.05
N GLY A 51 -13.16 -5.96 -7.55
CA GLY A 51 -13.86 -6.57 -6.42
C GLY A 51 -13.73 -5.75 -5.13
N VAL A 52 -12.54 -5.22 -4.82
CA VAL A 52 -12.39 -4.33 -3.65
C VAL A 52 -13.16 -3.01 -3.86
N SER A 53 -13.12 -2.44 -5.07
CA SER A 53 -13.89 -1.25 -5.47
C SER A 53 -15.39 -1.44 -5.28
N SER A 54 -15.94 -2.53 -5.82
CA SER A 54 -17.35 -2.89 -5.66
C SER A 54 -17.71 -3.11 -4.19
N PHE A 55 -16.88 -3.80 -3.41
CA PHE A 55 -17.13 -4.05 -1.99
C PHE A 55 -17.33 -2.76 -1.19
N ALA A 56 -16.43 -1.77 -1.35
CA ALA A 56 -16.56 -0.54 -0.57
C ALA A 56 -17.59 0.45 -1.14
N LEU A 57 -17.86 0.44 -2.45
CA LEU A 57 -18.99 1.19 -3.02
C LEU A 57 -20.33 0.67 -2.47
N LEU A 58 -20.48 -0.64 -2.31
CA LEU A 58 -21.68 -1.25 -1.75
C LEU A 58 -21.85 -1.01 -0.24
N LYS A 59 -20.75 -0.77 0.50
CA LYS A 59 -20.78 -0.40 1.93
C LYS A 59 -21.07 1.11 2.15
N THR A 60 -20.96 1.91 1.10
CA THR A 60 -21.02 3.38 1.14
C THR A 60 -22.46 3.86 0.95
N SER A 61 -23.02 4.58 1.94
CA SER A 61 -24.35 5.21 1.86
C SER A 61 -24.45 6.22 0.70
N SER A 62 -25.65 6.41 0.14
CA SER A 62 -25.94 7.37 -0.95
C SER A 62 -25.45 8.81 -0.66
N LYS A 63 -25.41 9.24 0.61
CA LYS A 63 -24.80 10.52 1.03
C LYS A 63 -23.29 10.57 0.82
N THR A 64 -22.59 9.46 1.01
CA THR A 64 -21.13 9.36 0.85
C THR A 64 -20.73 9.23 -0.63
N ILE A 65 -21.59 8.63 -1.48
CA ILE A 65 -21.42 8.62 -2.94
C ILE A 65 -21.46 10.04 -3.52
N LYS A 66 -22.35 10.92 -3.01
CA LYS A 66 -22.35 12.35 -3.41
C LYS A 66 -21.08 13.09 -2.97
N LYS A 67 -20.51 12.75 -1.80
CA LYS A 67 -19.19 13.25 -1.37
C LYS A 67 -18.02 12.70 -2.21
N LEU A 68 -18.20 11.55 -2.85
CA LEU A 68 -17.24 10.91 -3.74
C LEU A 68 -17.12 11.63 -5.10
N ALA A 69 -18.15 12.38 -5.49
CA ALA A 69 -18.28 13.11 -6.75
C ALA A 69 -17.98 14.63 -6.60
N ASN A 70 -17.27 15.03 -5.54
CA ASN A 70 -16.89 16.43 -5.33
C ASN A 70 -15.94 16.91 -6.46
N PRO A 71 -15.95 18.18 -6.91
CA PRO A 71 -15.16 18.65 -8.06
C PRO A 71 -13.64 18.46 -7.92
N ASN A 72 -13.12 18.35 -6.70
CA ASN A 72 -11.70 18.10 -6.41
C ASN A 72 -11.33 16.60 -6.29
N ALA A 73 -12.30 15.69 -6.50
CA ALA A 73 -12.08 14.25 -6.47
C ALA A 73 -11.06 13.77 -7.54
N PRO A 74 -11.00 14.32 -8.77
CA PRO A 74 -9.99 13.91 -9.77
C PRO A 74 -8.56 14.16 -9.28
N LEU A 75 -8.31 15.28 -8.59
CA LEU A 75 -7.01 15.61 -8.03
C LEU A 75 -6.65 14.66 -6.88
N GLY A 76 -7.61 14.33 -6.01
CA GLY A 76 -7.42 13.33 -4.95
C GLY A 76 -7.10 11.92 -5.49
N TYR A 77 -7.82 11.48 -6.53
CA TYR A 77 -7.54 10.20 -7.20
C TYR A 77 -6.21 10.21 -7.94
N ALA A 78 -5.85 11.33 -8.59
CA ALA A 78 -4.55 11.50 -9.26
C ALA A 78 -3.40 11.45 -8.24
N LEU A 79 -3.53 12.12 -7.09
CA LEU A 79 -2.55 12.06 -6.01
C LEU A 79 -2.42 10.65 -5.41
N CYS A 80 -3.53 9.92 -5.27
CA CYS A 80 -3.49 8.51 -4.87
C CYS A 80 -2.79 7.64 -5.91
N PHE A 81 -3.11 7.80 -7.20
CA PHE A 81 -2.45 7.07 -8.27
C PHE A 81 -0.95 7.34 -8.28
N LEU A 82 -0.54 8.61 -8.19
CA LEU A 82 0.86 9.01 -8.16
C LEU A 82 1.59 8.46 -6.93
N ASN A 83 0.96 8.49 -5.75
CA ASN A 83 1.52 7.89 -4.55
C ASN A 83 1.75 6.39 -4.72
N LEU A 84 0.79 5.68 -5.32
CA LEU A 84 0.89 4.24 -5.57
C LEU A 84 1.90 3.91 -6.67
N ALA A 85 2.05 4.80 -7.65
CA ALA A 85 3.06 4.72 -8.69
C ALA A 85 4.47 4.85 -8.10
N PHE A 86 4.70 5.81 -7.20
CA PHE A 86 5.97 5.92 -6.47
C PHE A 86 6.22 4.74 -5.54
N ASP A 87 5.20 4.26 -4.83
CA ASP A 87 5.31 3.00 -4.08
C ASP A 87 5.74 1.84 -4.99
N GLY A 88 5.14 1.72 -6.18
CA GLY A 88 5.49 0.70 -7.18
C GLY A 88 6.91 0.85 -7.70
N TYR A 89 7.36 2.09 -7.95
CA TYR A 89 8.72 2.42 -8.35
C TYR A 89 9.73 1.95 -7.30
N THR A 90 9.52 2.28 -6.03
CA THR A 90 10.42 1.88 -4.93
C THR A 90 10.46 0.36 -4.77
N ASN A 91 9.30 -0.31 -4.79
CA ASN A 91 9.23 -1.77 -4.70
C ASN A 91 9.95 -2.46 -5.86
N SER A 92 9.83 -1.92 -7.07
CA SER A 92 10.50 -2.48 -8.26
C SER A 92 12.01 -2.20 -8.25
N THR A 93 12.43 -1.05 -7.70
CA THR A 93 13.85 -0.73 -7.50
C THR A 93 14.50 -1.68 -6.50
N GLN A 94 13.80 -2.03 -5.42
CA GLN A 94 14.26 -3.05 -4.47
C GLN A 94 14.49 -4.40 -5.17
N ASP A 95 13.56 -4.84 -6.01
CA ASP A 95 13.71 -6.07 -6.79
C ASP A 95 14.92 -6.00 -7.75
N LEU A 96 15.15 -4.84 -8.40
CA LEU A 96 16.31 -4.64 -9.29
C LEU A 96 17.64 -4.70 -8.53
N ILE A 97 17.77 -3.96 -7.43
CA ILE A 97 19.00 -3.96 -6.63
C ILE A 97 19.34 -5.38 -6.22
N LYS A 98 18.33 -6.15 -5.81
CA LYS A 98 18.54 -7.55 -5.44
C LYS A 98 18.93 -8.43 -6.63
N SER A 99 18.32 -8.24 -7.80
CA SER A 99 18.67 -8.99 -9.01
C SER A 99 20.07 -8.66 -9.52
N ARG A 100 20.51 -7.40 -9.40
CA ARG A 100 21.82 -6.94 -9.88
C ARG A 100 22.94 -7.25 -8.87
N TYR A 101 22.63 -7.21 -7.58
CA TYR A 101 23.56 -7.43 -6.49
C TYR A 101 23.05 -8.53 -5.54
N PRO A 102 23.15 -9.81 -5.94
CA PRO A 102 22.57 -10.93 -5.17
C PRO A 102 23.22 -11.16 -3.80
N LYS A 103 24.42 -10.61 -3.56
CA LYS A 103 25.12 -10.65 -2.26
C LYS A 103 24.62 -9.59 -1.28
N THR A 104 23.83 -8.61 -1.72
CA THR A 104 23.33 -7.54 -0.85
C THR A 104 22.31 -8.11 0.13
N ASN A 105 22.53 -7.86 1.42
CA ASN A 105 21.61 -8.29 2.45
C ASN A 105 20.34 -7.40 2.37
N PRO A 106 19.11 -7.96 2.41
CA PRO A 106 17.89 -7.16 2.51
C PRO A 106 17.90 -6.15 3.67
N TRP A 107 18.67 -6.39 4.74
CA TRP A 107 18.77 -5.46 5.86
C TRP A 107 19.55 -4.19 5.52
N ASP A 108 20.54 -4.28 4.61
CA ASP A 108 21.30 -3.12 4.14
C ASP A 108 20.40 -2.20 3.30
N ILE A 109 19.55 -2.80 2.47
CA ILE A 109 18.54 -2.06 1.68
C ILE A 109 17.52 -1.41 2.61
N MET A 110 17.07 -2.13 3.64
CA MET A 110 16.13 -1.60 4.64
C MET A 110 16.74 -0.43 5.42
N LEU A 111 17.99 -0.58 5.89
CA LEU A 111 18.70 0.46 6.62
C LEU A 111 18.89 1.71 5.76
N GLY A 112 19.37 1.56 4.52
CA GLY A 112 19.57 2.69 3.61
C GLY A 112 18.27 3.45 3.34
N MET A 113 17.16 2.73 3.11
CA MET A 113 15.86 3.36 2.91
C MET A 113 15.34 4.08 4.15
N ASN A 114 15.47 3.47 5.33
CA ASN A 114 15.03 4.08 6.59
C ASN A 114 15.89 5.30 6.95
N LEU A 115 17.21 5.24 6.71
CA LEU A 115 18.11 6.35 6.97
C LEU A 115 17.77 7.56 6.11
N TRP A 116 17.70 7.39 4.79
CA TRP A 116 17.35 8.47 3.86
C TRP A 116 15.92 8.98 4.09
N GLY A 117 14.98 8.08 4.38
CA GLY A 117 13.61 8.45 4.75
C GLY A 117 13.56 9.28 6.04
N THR A 118 14.37 8.94 7.04
CA THR A 118 14.44 9.68 8.30
C THR A 118 15.05 11.06 8.08
N ILE A 119 16.15 11.16 7.34
CA ILE A 119 16.78 12.46 7.00
C ILE A 119 15.78 13.36 6.27
N TYR A 120 15.12 12.85 5.23
CA TYR A 120 14.15 13.62 4.46
C TYR A 120 12.97 14.09 5.32
N ASN A 121 12.38 13.21 6.14
CA ASN A 121 11.28 13.57 7.02
C ASN A 121 11.71 14.56 8.11
N ALA A 122 12.90 14.40 8.69
CA ALA A 122 13.42 15.31 9.71
C ALA A 122 13.66 16.72 9.14
N VAL A 123 14.23 16.83 7.94
CA VAL A 123 14.40 18.12 7.24
C VAL A 123 13.04 18.79 7.00
N ILE A 124 12.04 18.03 6.54
CA ILE A 124 10.69 18.59 6.32
C ILE A 124 10.03 19.02 7.64
N MET A 125 10.17 18.23 8.71
CA MET A 125 9.49 18.52 9.97
C MET A 125 10.12 19.67 10.76
N PHE A 126 11.46 19.82 10.71
CA PHE A 126 12.20 20.75 11.57
C PHE A 126 12.87 21.91 10.81
N VAL A 127 13.27 21.72 9.55
CA VAL A 127 14.01 22.74 8.78
C VAL A 127 13.10 23.53 7.83
N ALA A 128 12.12 22.88 7.19
CA ALA A 128 11.16 23.57 6.33
C ALA A 128 10.37 24.73 7.01
N PRO A 129 9.95 24.66 8.30
CA PRO A 129 9.26 25.77 8.94
C PRO A 129 10.17 26.99 9.18
N LEU A 130 11.49 26.79 9.24
CA LEU A 130 12.47 27.87 9.42
C LEU A 130 12.75 28.64 8.12
N LEU A 131 12.52 28.00 6.96
CA LEU A 131 12.78 28.56 5.64
C LEU A 131 11.52 29.08 4.95
N PHE A 132 10.35 28.50 5.24
CA PHE A 132 9.08 28.86 4.61
C PHE A 132 8.04 29.16 5.67
N SER A 133 7.77 30.47 5.86
CA SER A 133 6.70 30.91 6.75
C SER A 133 5.34 30.44 6.21
N ASN A 134 4.61 29.64 7.01
CA ASN A 134 3.32 28.98 6.69
C ASN A 134 3.36 27.65 5.92
N TRP A 135 4.39 26.81 6.08
CA TRP A 135 4.32 25.43 5.56
C TRP A 135 3.42 24.54 6.43
N PRO A 136 2.30 23.99 5.92
CA PRO A 136 1.28 23.32 6.74
C PRO A 136 1.67 21.94 7.31
N TYR A 137 2.84 21.41 6.97
CA TYR A 137 3.34 20.11 7.48
C TYR A 137 4.53 20.23 8.44
N ALA A 138 4.86 21.45 8.83
CA ALA A 138 6.13 21.79 9.45
C ALA A 138 5.99 22.06 10.97
N ASN A 139 5.41 21.10 11.68
CA ASN A 139 5.09 21.23 13.12
C ASN A 139 5.95 20.32 13.99
N GLY A 140 7.19 20.00 13.57
CA GLY A 140 8.05 19.05 14.28
C GLY A 140 8.28 19.44 15.74
N PHE A 141 8.50 20.72 16.02
CA PHE A 141 8.70 21.23 17.39
C PHE A 141 7.42 21.15 18.24
N GLU A 142 6.25 21.44 17.67
CA GLU A 142 4.96 21.30 18.37
C GLU A 142 4.64 19.83 18.67
N ALA A 143 4.93 18.92 17.74
CA ALA A 143 4.73 17.49 17.94
C ALA A 143 5.61 16.95 19.08
N VAL A 144 6.87 17.40 19.18
CA VAL A 144 7.76 17.05 20.29
C VAL A 144 7.21 17.59 21.61
N ARG A 145 6.79 18.86 21.64
CA ARG A 145 6.19 19.46 22.83
C ARG A 145 4.91 18.74 23.28
N PHE A 146 4.05 18.36 22.34
CA PHE A 146 2.84 17.58 22.63
C PHE A 146 3.16 16.23 23.26
N CYS A 147 4.22 15.54 22.80
CA CYS A 147 4.68 14.28 23.40
C CYS A 147 5.31 14.47 24.78
N GLN A 148 5.93 15.63 25.06
CA GLN A 148 6.44 15.98 26.38
C GLN A 148 5.31 16.26 27.37
N GLU A 149 4.26 16.93 26.91
CA GLU A 149 3.07 17.24 27.71
C GLU A 149 2.18 16.00 27.93
N ASN A 150 2.21 15.02 27.01
CA ASN A 150 1.43 13.77 27.09
C ASN A 150 2.32 12.53 26.91
N PRO A 151 3.00 12.05 27.97
CA PRO A 151 3.94 10.93 27.88
C PRO A 151 3.30 9.61 27.44
N GLU A 152 2.02 9.41 27.73
CA GLU A 152 1.22 8.27 27.27
C GLU A 152 1.18 8.17 25.74
N VAL A 153 1.03 9.30 25.04
CA VAL A 153 1.05 9.33 23.57
C VAL A 153 2.43 8.98 23.03
N ALA A 154 3.49 9.43 23.70
CA ALA A 154 4.85 9.07 23.31
C ALA A 154 5.08 7.56 23.43
N TRP A 155 4.50 6.92 24.45
CA TRP A 155 4.55 5.48 24.63
C TRP A 155 3.78 4.74 23.54
N ASP A 156 2.57 5.20 23.19
CA ASP A 156 1.80 4.63 22.09
C ASP A 156 2.53 4.73 20.75
N ILE A 157 3.16 5.88 20.47
CA ILE A 157 4.00 6.08 19.28
C ILE A 157 5.19 5.11 19.29
N PHE A 158 5.85 4.95 20.44
CA PHE A 158 6.98 4.03 20.57
C PHE A 158 6.57 2.58 20.29
N LEU A 159 5.48 2.11 20.91
CA LEU A 159 4.95 0.77 20.67
C LEU A 159 4.52 0.57 19.21
N PHE A 160 3.90 1.58 18.61
CA PHE A 160 3.55 1.58 17.19
C PHE A 160 4.79 1.43 16.30
N CYS A 161 5.86 2.19 16.59
CA CYS A 161 7.14 2.11 15.88
C CYS A 161 7.81 0.74 16.06
N LEU A 162 7.79 0.18 17.27
CA LEU A 162 8.37 -1.15 17.54
C LEU A 162 7.65 -2.25 16.77
N CYS A 163 6.31 -2.26 16.81
CA CYS A 163 5.49 -3.17 16.01
C CYS A 163 5.74 -2.97 14.50
N GLY A 164 5.85 -1.71 14.07
CA GLY A 164 6.21 -1.33 12.71
C GLY A 164 7.57 -1.89 12.27
N ALA A 165 8.60 -1.78 13.12
CA ALA A 165 9.94 -2.29 12.85
C ALA A 165 9.96 -3.82 12.70
N VAL A 166 9.26 -4.53 13.59
CA VAL A 166 9.09 -5.99 13.48
C VAL A 166 8.38 -6.34 12.17
N GLY A 167 7.27 -5.66 11.85
CA GLY A 167 6.54 -5.86 10.59
C GLY A 167 7.40 -5.58 9.35
N GLN A 168 8.25 -4.55 9.40
CA GLN A 168 9.13 -4.16 8.30
C GLN A 168 10.17 -5.24 7.98
N ASN A 169 10.73 -5.92 8.99
CA ASN A 169 11.62 -7.06 8.78
C ASN A 169 10.95 -8.16 7.94
N PHE A 170 9.69 -8.51 8.25
CA PHE A 170 8.95 -9.50 7.47
C PHE A 170 8.67 -9.05 6.03
N ILE A 171 8.40 -7.75 5.82
CA ILE A 171 8.20 -7.18 4.49
C ILE A 171 9.48 -7.34 3.67
N PHE A 172 10.62 -6.88 4.18
CA PHE A 172 11.89 -6.97 3.46
C PHE A 172 12.33 -8.42 3.26
N LEU A 173 12.09 -9.32 4.23
CA LEU A 173 12.33 -10.75 4.06
C LEU A 173 11.51 -11.34 2.91
N THR A 174 10.23 -10.96 2.83
CA THR A 174 9.29 -11.46 1.83
C THR A 174 9.65 -10.95 0.44
N ILE A 175 9.95 -9.66 0.30
CA ILE A 175 10.41 -9.07 -0.97
C ILE A 175 11.71 -9.73 -1.40
N SER A 176 12.64 -9.89 -0.47
CA SER A 176 13.90 -10.56 -0.70
C SER A 176 13.67 -11.99 -1.22
N ARG A 177 12.85 -12.80 -0.55
CA ARG A 177 12.70 -14.23 -0.87
C ARG A 177 11.74 -14.53 -2.02
N PHE A 178 10.72 -13.70 -2.23
CA PHE A 178 9.59 -13.97 -3.13
C PHE A 178 9.25 -12.83 -4.11
N GLY A 179 9.95 -11.69 -4.04
CA GLY A 179 9.75 -10.51 -4.88
C GLY A 179 8.62 -9.60 -4.41
N SER A 180 8.64 -8.34 -4.86
CA SER A 180 7.70 -7.30 -4.45
C SER A 180 6.23 -7.58 -4.78
N LEU A 181 5.96 -8.23 -5.92
CA LEU A 181 4.59 -8.57 -6.30
C LEU A 181 3.97 -9.59 -5.33
N THR A 182 4.75 -10.55 -4.82
CA THR A 182 4.25 -11.53 -3.83
C THR A 182 3.96 -10.85 -2.50
N ASN A 183 4.83 -9.94 -2.06
CA ASN A 183 4.58 -9.11 -0.88
C ASN A 183 3.29 -8.28 -1.03
N THR A 184 3.04 -7.74 -2.23
CA THR A 184 1.80 -7.01 -2.53
C THR A 184 0.58 -7.93 -2.43
N THR A 185 0.63 -9.13 -3.00
CA THR A 185 -0.45 -10.13 -2.88
C THR A 185 -0.74 -10.49 -1.42
N ILE A 186 0.30 -10.76 -0.62
CA ILE A 186 0.17 -11.11 0.81
C ILE A 186 -0.48 -9.97 1.60
N THR A 187 0.03 -8.75 1.44
CA THR A 187 -0.50 -7.58 2.18
C THR A 187 -1.92 -7.22 1.76
N THR A 188 -2.28 -7.35 0.49
CA THR A 188 -3.66 -7.16 0.00
C THR A 188 -4.60 -8.21 0.57
N THR A 189 -4.19 -9.48 0.55
CA THR A 189 -4.97 -10.59 1.14
C THR A 189 -5.24 -10.34 2.62
N ARG A 190 -4.20 -9.98 3.39
CA ARG A 190 -4.34 -9.66 4.82
C ARG A 190 -5.33 -8.52 5.05
N LYS A 191 -5.17 -7.40 4.35
CA LYS A 191 -6.05 -6.24 4.47
C LYS A 191 -7.49 -6.59 4.16
N PHE A 192 -7.72 -7.33 3.09
CA PHE A 192 -9.07 -7.70 2.68
C PHE A 192 -9.71 -8.68 3.66
N MET A 193 -8.97 -9.67 4.15
CA MET A 193 -9.41 -10.56 5.23
C MET A 193 -9.81 -9.79 6.48
N SER A 194 -8.99 -8.83 6.93
CA SER A 194 -9.32 -7.98 8.07
C SER A 194 -10.61 -7.18 7.86
N ILE A 195 -10.88 -6.69 6.64
CA ILE A 195 -12.13 -5.98 6.31
C ILE A 195 -13.35 -6.90 6.41
N VAL A 196 -13.24 -8.13 5.88
CA VAL A 196 -14.31 -9.13 5.95
C VAL A 196 -14.58 -9.53 7.39
N VAL A 197 -13.54 -9.94 8.12
CA VAL A 197 -13.63 -10.37 9.52
C VAL A 197 -14.19 -9.25 10.40
N SER A 198 -13.68 -8.02 10.27
CA SER A 198 -14.21 -6.87 11.01
C SER A 198 -15.69 -6.62 10.71
N SER A 199 -16.13 -6.76 9.46
CA SER A 199 -17.54 -6.56 9.11
C SER A 199 -18.45 -7.63 9.70
N VAL A 200 -18.00 -8.90 9.72
CA VAL A 200 -18.73 -10.02 10.34
C VAL A 200 -18.81 -9.86 11.87
N ILE A 201 -17.70 -9.52 12.52
CA ILE A 201 -17.64 -9.35 13.98
C ILE A 201 -18.45 -8.11 14.43
N SER A 202 -18.48 -7.04 13.63
CA SER A 202 -19.23 -5.81 13.96
C SER A 202 -20.76 -5.96 13.84
N GLY A 203 -21.28 -7.18 13.63
CA GLY A 203 -22.72 -7.45 13.57
C GLY A 203 -23.43 -6.81 12.38
N ASN A 204 -22.70 -6.34 11.36
CA ASN A 204 -23.25 -5.74 10.15
C ASN A 204 -23.29 -6.81 9.05
N PRO A 205 -24.44 -7.49 8.82
CA PRO A 205 -24.51 -8.56 7.83
C PRO A 205 -24.16 -8.02 6.44
N LEU A 206 -23.20 -8.68 5.80
CA LEU A 206 -22.79 -8.34 4.45
C LEU A 206 -23.93 -8.62 3.47
N SER A 207 -24.26 -7.64 2.62
CA SER A 207 -25.22 -7.80 1.53
C SER A 207 -24.78 -8.94 0.59
N PRO A 208 -25.72 -9.66 -0.05
CA PRO A 208 -25.38 -10.64 -1.10
C PRO A 208 -24.47 -10.08 -2.19
N LYS A 209 -24.62 -8.80 -2.54
CA LYS A 209 -23.74 -8.11 -3.51
C LYS A 209 -22.31 -7.92 -2.98
N GLN A 210 -22.15 -7.71 -1.67
CA GLN A 210 -20.83 -7.62 -1.02
C GLN A 210 -20.15 -8.98 -0.96
N TRP A 211 -20.90 -10.06 -0.73
CA TRP A 211 -20.37 -11.42 -0.85
C TRP A 211 -19.89 -11.74 -2.27
N GLY A 212 -20.61 -11.29 -3.31
CA GLY A 212 -20.12 -11.38 -4.69
C GLY A 212 -18.78 -10.69 -4.90
N SER A 213 -18.58 -9.52 -4.27
CA SER A 213 -17.30 -8.79 -4.31
C SER A 213 -16.18 -9.54 -3.57
N VAL A 214 -16.49 -10.19 -2.45
CA VAL A 214 -15.56 -11.06 -1.72
C VAL A 214 -15.09 -12.23 -2.59
N VAL A 215 -16.03 -12.95 -3.22
CA VAL A 215 -15.70 -14.07 -4.12
C VAL A 215 -14.83 -13.61 -5.29
N MET A 216 -15.14 -12.45 -5.88
CA MET A 216 -14.37 -11.87 -6.98
C MET A 216 -12.90 -11.59 -6.58
N VAL A 217 -12.67 -11.01 -5.40
CA VAL A 217 -11.32 -10.74 -4.88
C VAL A 217 -10.57 -12.05 -4.60
N PHE A 218 -11.19 -13.00 -3.91
CA PHE A 218 -10.54 -14.28 -3.59
C PHE A 218 -10.22 -15.11 -4.83
N SER A 219 -11.08 -15.07 -5.84
CA SER A 219 -10.84 -15.73 -7.12
C SER A 219 -9.62 -15.13 -7.84
N GLY A 220 -9.55 -13.79 -7.93
CA GLY A 220 -8.41 -13.09 -8.53
C GLY A 220 -7.09 -13.35 -7.81
N LEU A 221 -7.10 -13.33 -6.47
CA LEU A 221 -5.91 -13.67 -5.66
C LEU A 221 -5.48 -15.13 -5.86
N SER A 222 -6.42 -16.07 -5.84
CA SER A 222 -6.15 -17.50 -5.98
C SER A 222 -5.54 -17.84 -7.35
N ILE A 223 -6.10 -17.27 -8.42
CA ILE A 223 -5.56 -17.46 -9.78
C ILE A 223 -4.17 -16.82 -9.90
N GLN A 224 -3.95 -15.64 -9.31
CA GLN A 224 -2.63 -14.99 -9.33
C GLN A 224 -1.57 -15.83 -8.60
N ILE A 225 -1.91 -16.41 -7.46
CA ILE A 225 -1.03 -17.32 -6.71
C ILE A 225 -0.72 -18.57 -7.54
N TYR A 226 -1.74 -19.18 -8.15
CA TYR A 226 -1.58 -20.37 -8.99
C TYR A 226 -0.68 -20.12 -10.21
N LEU A 227 -0.87 -19.00 -10.91
CA LEU A 227 -0.05 -18.62 -12.07
C LEU A 227 1.42 -18.43 -11.69
N LYS A 228 1.68 -17.81 -10.53
CA LYS A 228 3.05 -17.67 -10.01
C LYS A 228 3.68 -19.01 -9.67
N TRP A 229 2.93 -19.89 -8.99
CA TRP A 229 3.40 -21.23 -8.66
C TRP A 229 3.78 -22.02 -9.92
N LYS A 230 2.94 -21.97 -10.96
CA LYS A 230 3.21 -22.58 -12.26
C LYS A 230 4.46 -22.01 -12.95
N LYS A 231 4.65 -20.69 -12.95
CA LYS A 231 5.85 -20.04 -13.51
C LYS A 231 7.13 -20.45 -12.77
N LYS A 232 7.08 -20.59 -11.44
CA LYS A 232 8.22 -21.03 -10.64
C LYS A 232 8.62 -22.47 -10.97
N LYS A 233 7.64 -23.39 -10.98
CA LYS A 233 7.86 -24.80 -11.31
C LYS A 233 8.42 -25.00 -12.74
N GLY A 234 8.01 -24.15 -13.69
CA GLY A 234 8.53 -24.17 -15.05
C GLY A 234 9.97 -23.64 -15.21
N ARG A 235 10.51 -22.90 -14.23
CA ARG A 235 11.93 -22.48 -14.21
C ARG A 235 12.81 -23.56 -13.58
N GLU A 236 12.36 -24.16 -12.48
CA GLU A 236 13.06 -25.26 -11.79
C GLU A 236 13.22 -26.52 -12.65
N HIS A 237 12.39 -26.71 -13.68
CA HIS A 237 12.53 -27.82 -14.63
C HIS A 237 13.49 -27.55 -15.81
N LYS A 238 13.98 -26.31 -15.95
CA LYS A 238 14.90 -25.88 -17.02
C LYS A 238 16.33 -25.67 -16.54
N GLU A 239 16.54 -25.66 -15.23
CA GLU A 239 17.86 -25.70 -14.55
C GLU A 239 18.21 -27.15 -14.22
#